data_AF-W2T8C4-F1
#
_entry.id   AF-W2T8C4-F1
#
_cell.length_a   1.000
_cell.length_b   1.000
_cell.length_c   1.000
_cell.angle_alpha   90.00
_cell.angle_beta   90.00
_cell.angle_gamma   90.00
#
_symmetry.space_group_name_H-M   'P 1'
#
loop_
_entity.id
_entity.type
_entity.pdbx_description
1 polymer ?
#
loop_
_entity_poly.entity_id
_entity_poly.type
_entity_poly.pdbx_seq_one_letter_code
_entity_poly.pdbx_strand_id
1 'polypeptide(L)' 'MEREKITKARLCQFHISAAEEESRKDEKVSQAIWMLQTGTWPSKPKEQINSWKALSHALSVQNGCLYFGHRIVVPASL' A
#
# COMPACT_ATOMS: atom_id res chain seq x y z
N MET A 1 -21.68 -5.87 21.96
CA MET A 1 -21.17 -5.21 20.72
C MET A 1 -19.67 -5.49 20.44
N GLU A 2 -18.94 -6.23 21.28
CA GLU A 2 -17.52 -6.57 21.02
C GLU A 2 -17.28 -7.75 20.07
N ARG A 3 -18.18 -8.75 20.05
CA ARG A 3 -17.97 -9.96 19.23
C ARG A 3 -17.96 -9.67 17.72
N GLU A 4 -18.79 -8.74 17.26
CA GLU A 4 -18.82 -8.32 15.85
C GLU A 4 -17.54 -7.55 15.45
N LYS A 5 -16.99 -6.74 16.36
CA LYS A 5 -15.73 -6.02 16.16
C LYS A 5 -14.54 -6.98 16.04
N ILE A 6 -14.51 -8.04 16.86
CA ILE A 6 -13.44 -9.06 16.82
C ILE A 6 -13.48 -9.87 15.52
N THR A 7 -14.67 -10.26 15.06
CA THR A 7 -14.83 -11.01 13.78
C THR A 7 -14.48 -10.14 12.58
N LYS A 8 -14.91 -8.87 12.57
CA LYS A 8 -14.56 -7.90 11.53
C LYS A 8 -13.06 -7.60 11.51
N ALA A 9 -12.44 -7.45 12.68
CA ALA A 9 -10.99 -7.29 12.80
C ALA A 9 -10.23 -8.50 12.26
N ARG A 10 -10.67 -9.74 12.54
CA ARG A 10 -10.06 -10.96 11.98
C ARG A 10 -10.21 -11.08 10.46
N LEU A 11 -11.38 -10.75 9.92
CA LEU A 11 -11.63 -10.72 8.47
C LEU A 11 -10.81 -9.64 7.78
N CYS A 12 -10.67 -8.45 8.39
CA CYS A 12 -9.78 -7.40 7.88
C CYS A 12 -8.31 -7.83 7.95
N GLN A 13 -7.87 -8.48 9.03
CA GLN A 13 -6.50 -8.98 9.17
C GLN A 13 -6.15 -10.01 8.09
N PHE A 14 -7.07 -10.95 7.81
CA PHE A 14 -6.86 -11.98 6.77
C PHE A 14 -6.79 -11.38 5.35
N HIS A 15 -7.61 -10.35 5.07
CA HIS A 15 -7.52 -9.62 3.80
C HIS A 15 -6.27 -8.76 3.70
N ILE A 16 -5.77 -8.19 4.81
CA ILE A 16 -4.52 -7.40 4.80
C ILE A 16 -3.32 -8.30 4.47
N SER A 17 -3.26 -9.53 4.98
CA SER A 17 -2.17 -10.46 4.65
C SER A 17 -2.18 -10.87 3.18
N ALA A 18 -3.36 -11.09 2.58
CA ALA A 18 -3.47 -11.36 1.15
C ALA A 18 -3.09 -10.13 0.30
N ALA A 19 -3.54 -8.93 0.71
CA ALA A 19 -3.20 -7.68 0.04
C ALA A 19 -1.70 -7.34 0.15
N GLU A 20 -1.06 -7.62 1.28
CA GLU A 20 0.39 -7.48 1.48
C GLU A 20 1.15 -8.40 0.51
N GLU A 21 0.73 -9.65 0.41
CA GLU A 21 1.37 -10.64 -0.46
C GLU A 21 1.22 -10.26 -1.94
N GLU A 22 0.04 -9.82 -2.37
CA GLU A 22 -0.17 -9.33 -3.73
C GLU A 22 0.55 -7.99 -3.97
N SER A 23 0.69 -7.14 -2.95
CA SER A 23 1.46 -5.90 -3.03
C SER A 23 2.95 -6.17 -3.23
N ARG A 24 3.48 -7.25 -2.64
CA ARG A 24 4.86 -7.72 -2.87
C ARG A 24 5.08 -8.22 -4.29
N LYS A 25 4.06 -8.81 -4.91
CA LYS A 25 4.13 -9.30 -6.30
C LYS A 25 4.03 -8.17 -7.32
N ASP A 26 3.30 -7.11 -6.98
CA ASP A 26 3.21 -5.92 -7.82
C ASP A 26 4.48 -5.07 -7.69
N GLU A 27 5.33 -5.14 -8.72
CA GLU A 27 6.59 -4.41 -8.78
C GLU A 27 6.41 -2.90 -8.55
N LYS A 28 5.29 -2.32 -9.00
CA LYS A 28 5.05 -0.86 -8.88
C LYS A 28 4.70 -0.50 -7.45
N VAL A 29 3.81 -1.27 -6.83
CA VAL A 29 3.40 -1.06 -5.44
C VAL A 29 4.59 -1.29 -4.51
N SER A 30 5.36 -2.35 -4.73
CA SER A 30 6.59 -2.64 -3.99
C SER A 30 7.64 -1.53 -4.12
N GLN A 31 7.87 -1.01 -5.33
CA GLN A 31 8.77 0.12 -5.54
C GLN A 31 8.26 1.39 -4.83
N ALA A 32 6.97 1.68 -4.89
CA ALA A 32 6.38 2.83 -4.20
C ALA A 32 6.52 2.72 -2.68
N ILE A 33 6.27 1.55 -2.10
CA ILE A 33 6.47 1.25 -0.68
C ILE A 33 7.92 1.49 -0.29
N TRP A 34 8.88 0.96 -1.05
CA TRP A 34 10.31 1.13 -0.77
C TRP A 34 10.74 2.60 -0.84
N MET A 35 10.30 3.35 -1.85
CA MET A 35 10.60 4.79 -1.98
C MET A 35 10.02 5.62 -0.84
N LEU A 36 8.82 5.28 -0.36
CA LEU A 36 8.20 5.94 0.79
C LEU A 36 8.94 5.65 2.10
N GLN A 37 9.33 4.39 2.32
CA GLN A 37 10.05 4.00 3.54
C GLN A 37 11.47 4.58 3.60
N THR A 38 12.17 4.62 2.47
CA THR A 38 13.54 5.16 2.38
C THR A 38 13.58 6.67 2.20
N GLY A 39 12.42 7.31 1.94
CA GLY A 39 12.34 8.73 1.56
C GLY A 39 13.07 9.07 0.26
N THR A 40 13.56 8.07 -0.47
CA THR A 40 14.45 8.25 -1.61
C THR A 40 13.66 8.12 -2.89
N TRP A 41 13.40 9.27 -3.53
CA TRP A 41 12.74 9.33 -4.83
C TRP A 41 13.76 9.58 -5.94
N PRO A 42 13.63 8.94 -7.11
CA PRO A 42 14.49 9.24 -8.24
C PRO A 42 14.34 10.70 -8.66
N SER A 43 15.46 11.33 -9.02
CA SER A 43 15.48 12.71 -9.53
C SER A 43 14.78 12.84 -10.88
N LYS A 44 14.82 11.78 -11.70
CA LYS A 44 14.07 11.64 -12.96
C LYS A 44 13.19 10.39 -12.89
N PRO A 45 11.98 10.49 -12.30
CA PRO A 45 11.07 9.35 -12.25
C PRO A 45 10.62 8.98 -13.67
N LYS A 46 10.43 7.67 -13.93
CA LYS A 46 9.65 7.22 -15.08
C LYS A 46 8.23 7.80 -14.98
N GLU A 47 7.54 7.99 -16.10
CA GLU A 47 6.21 8.62 -16.16
C GLU A 47 5.22 7.99 -15.16
N GLN A 48 5.28 6.67 -15.02
CA GLN A 48 4.48 5.90 -14.06
C GLN A 48 4.79 6.26 -12.59
N ILE A 49 6.06 6.46 -12.23
CA ILE A 49 6.51 6.82 -10.87
C ILE A 49 6.17 8.28 -10.55
N ASN A 50 6.10 9.14 -11.57
CA ASN A 50 5.85 10.56 -11.39
C ASN A 50 4.49 10.83 -10.70
N SER A 51 3.48 10.03 -11.04
CA SER A 51 2.16 10.08 -10.40
C SER A 51 2.24 9.71 -8.91
N TRP A 52 2.98 8.66 -8.55
CA TRP A 52 3.17 8.27 -7.14
C TRP A 52 3.97 9.31 -6.36
N LYS A 53 5.00 9.91 -6.98
CA LYS A 53 5.80 10.98 -6.37
C LYS A 53 4.95 12.21 -6.06
N ALA A 54 4.08 12.62 -6.99
CA ALA A 54 3.15 13.73 -6.77
C ALA A 54 2.19 13.44 -5.60
N LEU A 55 1.75 12.19 -5.44
CA LEU A 55 0.86 11.74 -4.37
C LEU A 55 1.60 11.35 -3.07
N SER A 56 2.94 11.40 -3.04
CA SER A 56 3.74 10.90 -1.91
C SER A 56 3.34 11.46 -0.55
N HIS A 57 2.94 12.73 -0.50
CA HIS A 57 2.46 13.41 0.71
C HIS A 57 1.13 12.87 1.25
N ALA A 58 0.33 12.21 0.40
CA ALA A 58 -0.95 11.60 0.75
C ALA A 58 -0.88 10.06 0.83
N LEU A 59 0.30 9.49 0.55
CA LEU A 59 0.56 8.07 0.64
C LEU A 59 1.15 7.71 2.00
N SER A 60 0.75 6.55 2.53
CA SER A 60 1.35 5.98 3.74
C SER A 60 1.50 4.48 3.61
N VAL A 61 2.46 3.91 4.33
CA VAL A 61 2.67 2.46 4.37
C VAL A 61 2.27 1.97 5.75
N GLN A 62 1.33 1.03 5.80
CA GLN A 62 0.89 0.39 7.05
C GLN A 62 0.76 -1.11 6.82
N ASN A 63 1.33 -1.92 7.72
CA ASN A 63 1.30 -3.39 7.62
C ASN A 63 1.72 -3.92 6.24
N GLY A 64 2.79 -3.35 5.66
CA GLY A 64 3.30 -3.76 4.35
C GLY A 64 2.40 -3.42 3.15
N CYS A 65 1.28 -2.72 3.38
CA CYS A 65 0.36 -2.28 2.34
C CYS A 65 0.48 -0.78 2.11
N LEU A 66 0.23 -0.36 0.87
CA LEU A 66 0.20 1.03 0.48
C LEU A 66 -1.20 1.63 0.67
N TYR A 67 -1.28 2.79 1.29
CA TYR A 67 -2.52 3.51 1.55
C TYR A 67 -2.49 4.88 0.90
N PHE A 68 -3.63 5.28 0.34
CA PHE A 68 -3.89 6.65 -0.11
C PHE A 68 -4.96 7.25 0.81
N GLY A 69 -4.54 8.14 1.71
CA GLY A 69 -5.37 8.57 2.85
C GLY A 69 -5.84 7.38 3.69
N HIS A 70 -7.15 7.12 3.71
CA HIS A 70 -7.77 6.02 4.45
C HIS A 70 -8.09 4.78 3.58
N ARG A 71 -7.70 4.76 2.30
CA ARG A 71 -8.00 3.66 1.37
C ARG A 71 -6.75 2.84 1.10
N ILE A 72 -6.89 1.52 1.11
CA ILE A 72 -5.83 0.62 0.64
C ILE A 72 -5.71 0.72 -0.89
N VAL A 73 -4.48 0.83 -1.37
CA VAL A 73 -4.18 0.70 -2.79
C VAL A 73 -4.12 -0.79 -3.10
N VAL A 74 -5.08 -1.24 -3.90
CA VAL A 74 -5.24 -2.62 -4.32
C VAL A 74 -4.35 -2.83 -5.55
N PRO A 75 -3.35 -3.73 -5.48
CA PRO A 75 -2.58 -4.16 -6.66
C PRO A 75 -3.50 -4.60 -7.79
N ALA A 76 -3.08 -4.43 -9.04
CA ALA A 76 -3.94 -4.76 -10.18
C ALA A 76 -4.22 -6.28 -10.32
N SER A 77 -3.44 -7.11 -9.62
CA SER A 77 -3.41 -8.57 -9.74
C SER A 77 -4.17 -9.28 -8.60
N LEU A 78 -5.27 -8.71 -8.11
CA LEU A 78 -6.10 -9.29 -7.04
C LEU A 78 -7.27 -10.13 -7.58
#